data_AF-A0A1G2JQH5-F1
#
_entry.id   AF-A0A1G2JQH5-F1
#
_cell.length_a   1.000
_cell.length_b   1.000
_cell.length_c   1.000
_cell.angle_alpha   90.00
_cell.angle_beta   90.00
_cell.angle_gamma   90.00
#
_symmetry.space_group_name_H-M   'P 1'
#
loop_
_entity.id
_entity.type
_entity.pdbx_description
1 polymer ?
#
loop_
_entity_poly.entity_id
_entity_poly.type
_entity_poly.pdbx_seq_one_letter_code
_entity_poly.pdbx_strand_id
1 'polypeptide(L)'
;MKSWRKWWNYTVLFFRWGLREKLHELRCLIWNAGIKLWWYRLWIRKDVSHPSLDLDHFAMLSMGKKRLRQYLDDNARRRKIAEIRELEAEDAQRAYRRAHQ
;
A
#
# COMPACT_ATOMS: atom_id res chain seq x y z
N MET A 1 -38.66 -35.30 15.28
CA MET A 1 -37.92 -34.78 14.10
C MET A 1 -37.66 -33.27 14.24
N LYS A 2 -36.53 -32.84 14.82
CA LYS A 2 -36.16 -31.40 14.97
C LYS A 2 -34.64 -31.12 14.82
N SER A 3 -33.80 -32.05 14.36
CA SER A 3 -32.34 -31.83 14.31
C SER A 3 -31.83 -31.15 13.04
N TRP A 4 -32.61 -31.12 11.95
CA TRP A 4 -32.12 -30.68 10.64
C TRP A 4 -32.05 -29.14 10.48
N ARG A 5 -32.84 -28.37 11.23
CA ARG A 5 -32.80 -26.89 11.19
C ARG A 5 -31.54 -26.29 11.85
N LYS A 6 -30.93 -26.99 12.82
CA LYS A 6 -29.72 -26.50 13.49
C LYS A 6 -28.50 -26.49 12.55
N TRP A 7 -28.36 -27.52 11.72
CA TRP A 7 -27.24 -27.64 10.78
C TRP A 7 -27.29 -26.59 9.67
N TRP A 8 -28.49 -26.24 9.18
CA TRP A 8 -28.67 -25.21 8.16
C TRP A 8 -28.19 -23.82 8.60
N ASN A 9 -28.39 -23.46 9.87
CA ASN A 9 -27.88 -22.20 10.41
C ASN A 9 -26.34 -22.19 10.46
N TYR A 10 -25.71 -23.32 10.79
CA TYR A 10 -24.24 -23.40 10.77
C TYR A 10 -23.68 -23.30 9.36
N THR A 11 -24.25 -23.99 8.37
CA THR A 11 -23.79 -23.86 6.97
C THR A 11 -24.01 -22.47 6.41
N VAL A 12 -25.16 -21.84 6.67
CA VAL A 12 -25.41 -20.45 6.23
C VAL A 12 -24.46 -19.47 6.93
N LEU A 13 -24.18 -19.64 8.22
CA LEU A 13 -23.19 -18.83 8.94
C LEU A 13 -21.78 -19.04 8.41
N PHE A 14 -21.37 -20.28 8.12
CA PHE A 14 -20.07 -20.60 7.53
C PHE A 14 -19.91 -19.98 6.14
N PHE A 15 -20.94 -20.10 5.30
CA PHE A 15 -20.95 -19.52 3.97
C PHE A 15 -20.89 -17.99 4.04
N ARG A 16 -21.64 -17.38 4.96
CA ARG A 16 -21.66 -15.93 5.18
C ARG A 16 -20.31 -15.43 5.73
N TRP A 17 -19.63 -16.22 6.55
CA TRP A 17 -18.31 -15.90 7.07
C TRP A 17 -17.23 -15.96 5.98
N GLY A 18 -17.21 -17.03 5.18
CA GLY A 18 -16.29 -17.17 4.04
C GLY A 18 -16.49 -16.10 2.96
N LEU A 19 -17.74 -15.67 2.70
CA LEU A 19 -18.01 -14.57 1.78
C LEU A 19 -17.45 -13.24 2.31
N ARG A 20 -17.51 -13.02 3.62
CA ARG A 20 -17.03 -11.80 4.27
C ARG A 20 -15.51 -11.70 4.22
N GLU A 21 -14.79 -12.80 4.42
CA GLU A 21 -13.34 -12.85 4.25
C GLU A 21 -12.94 -12.58 2.80
N LYS A 22 -13.58 -13.25 1.82
CA LYS A 22 -13.30 -13.00 0.40
C LYS A 22 -13.57 -11.56 -0.03
N LEU A 23 -14.62 -10.94 0.49
CA LEU A 23 -14.91 -9.52 0.23
C LEU A 23 -13.87 -8.60 0.86
N HIS A 24 -13.37 -8.94 2.05
CA HIS A 24 -12.30 -8.21 2.70
C HIS A 24 -10.99 -8.28 1.89
N GLU A 25 -10.63 -9.47 1.40
CA GLU A 25 -9.50 -9.68 0.49
C GLU A 25 -9.67 -8.88 -0.81
N LEU A 26 -10.85 -8.92 -1.44
CA LEU A 26 -11.14 -8.15 -2.66
C LEU A 26 -11.02 -6.65 -2.42
N ARG A 27 -11.54 -6.17 -1.28
CA ARG A 27 -11.44 -4.76 -0.91
C ARG A 27 -9.99 -4.36 -0.70
N CYS A 28 -9.19 -5.19 -0.02
CA CYS A 28 -7.74 -4.98 0.12
C CYS A 28 -7.04 -4.99 -1.24
N LEU A 29 -7.41 -5.88 -2.16
CA LEU A 29 -6.85 -5.95 -3.51
C LEU A 29 -7.17 -4.69 -4.33
N ILE A 30 -8.42 -4.25 -4.36
CA ILE A 30 -8.84 -3.07 -5.12
C ILE A 30 -8.24 -1.80 -4.49
N TRP A 31 -8.32 -1.69 -3.16
CA TRP A 31 -7.86 -0.52 -2.44
C TRP A 31 -6.33 -0.40 -2.47
N ASN A 32 -5.60 -1.44 -2.04
CA ASN A 32 -4.14 -1.36 -1.94
C ASN A 32 -3.45 -1.45 -3.31
N ALA A 33 -3.96 -2.26 -4.24
CA ALA A 33 -3.28 -2.49 -5.51
C ALA A 33 -3.73 -1.56 -6.65
N GLY A 34 -4.89 -0.91 -6.51
CA GLY A 34 -5.42 0.04 -7.49
C GLY A 34 -5.36 1.48 -6.99
N ILE A 35 -6.23 1.81 -6.05
CA ILE A 35 -6.46 3.20 -5.63
C ILE A 35 -5.28 3.77 -4.85
N LYS A 36 -4.76 3.05 -3.84
CA LYS A 36 -3.63 3.49 -3.01
C LYS A 36 -2.35 3.62 -3.83
N LEU A 37 -2.11 2.67 -4.73
CA LEU A 37 -0.97 2.70 -5.64
C LEU A 37 -1.04 3.85 -6.64
N TRP A 38 -2.22 4.12 -7.20
CA TRP A 38 -2.50 5.26 -8.07
C TRP A 38 -2.36 6.59 -7.31
N TRP A 39 -2.86 6.66 -6.09
CA TRP A 39 -2.73 7.83 -5.22
C TRP A 39 -1.26 8.16 -4.91
N TYR A 40 -0.48 7.13 -4.56
CA TYR A 40 0.96 7.28 -4.35
C TYR A 40 1.74 7.59 -5.64
N ARG A 41 1.16 7.34 -6.82
CA ARG A 41 1.74 7.70 -8.12
C ARG A 41 1.62 9.19 -8.41
N LEU A 42 0.56 9.82 -7.92
CA LEU A 42 0.30 11.26 -8.05
C LEU A 42 1.07 12.09 -7.02
N TRP A 43 1.43 11.51 -5.88
CA TRP A 43 2.09 12.22 -4.77
C TRP A 43 3.56 11.78 -4.62
N ILE A 44 4.43 12.32 -5.46
CA ILE A 44 5.87 12.33 -5.16
C ILE A 44 6.11 13.45 -4.14
N ARG A 45 5.96 13.15 -2.84
CA ARG A 45 6.28 14.08 -1.74
C ARG A 45 7.79 14.32 -1.65
N LYS A 46 8.14 15.41 -0.98
CA LYS A 46 9.51 15.91 -0.82
C LYS A 46 10.36 15.05 0.13
N ASP A 47 9.72 14.27 1.00
CA ASP A 47 10.39 13.63 2.14
C ASP A 47 10.59 12.13 1.91
N VAL A 48 11.82 11.65 2.10
CA VAL A 48 12.23 10.25 1.93
C VAL A 48 11.60 9.32 2.98
N SER A 49 11.26 9.88 4.15
CA SER A 49 10.71 9.17 5.31
C SER A 49 9.18 9.10 5.35
N HIS A 50 8.49 9.48 4.27
CA HIS A 50 7.02 9.51 4.29
C HIS A 50 6.43 8.08 4.30
N PRO A 51 5.43 7.78 5.16
CA PRO A 51 4.81 6.44 5.27
C PRO A 51 4.20 5.89 3.97
N SER A 52 4.02 6.74 2.96
CA SER A 52 3.59 6.31 1.62
C SER A 52 4.66 5.55 0.83
N LEU A 53 5.93 5.68 1.22
CA LEU A 53 7.07 4.96 0.65
C LEU A 53 7.36 3.66 1.42
N ASP A 54 6.62 3.37 2.49
CA ASP A 54 6.72 2.10 3.20
C ASP A 54 6.07 0.97 2.41
N LEU A 55 6.66 -0.22 2.56
CA LEU A 55 6.17 -1.43 1.95
C LEU A 55 4.91 -1.89 2.68
N ASP A 56 3.80 -2.00 1.96
CA ASP A 56 2.57 -2.55 2.51
C ASP A 56 2.62 -4.09 2.42
N HIS A 57 3.10 -4.72 3.50
CA HIS A 57 3.31 -6.17 3.55
C HIS A 57 2.01 -6.96 3.32
N PHE A 58 0.87 -6.46 3.82
CA PHE A 58 -0.43 -7.09 3.57
C PHE A 58 -0.83 -6.99 2.09
N ALA A 59 -0.60 -5.85 1.46
CA ALA A 59 -0.80 -5.72 0.02
C ALA A 59 0.12 -6.66 -0.76
N MET A 60 1.40 -6.76 -0.40
CA MET A 60 2.37 -7.63 -1.05
C MET A 60 1.99 -9.11 -0.98
N LEU A 61 1.49 -9.59 0.17
CA LEU A 61 1.01 -10.97 0.34
C LEU A 61 -0.14 -11.31 -0.62
N SER A 62 -0.99 -10.33 -0.95
CA SER A 62 -2.12 -10.50 -1.87
C SER A 62 -1.74 -10.36 -3.35
N MET A 63 -0.51 -9.95 -3.67
CA MET A 63 -0.06 -9.71 -5.05
C MET A 63 0.60 -10.94 -5.68
N GLY A 64 0.22 -11.27 -6.92
CA GLY A 64 0.97 -12.23 -7.73
C GLY A 64 2.38 -11.72 -8.06
N LYS A 65 3.33 -12.63 -8.31
CA LYS A 65 4.77 -12.34 -8.50
C LYS A 65 5.07 -11.18 -9.46
N LYS A 66 4.38 -11.13 -10.62
CA LYS A 66 4.57 -10.06 -11.62
C LYS A 66 4.19 -8.68 -11.07
N ARG A 67 3.06 -8.61 -10.38
CA ARG A 67 2.52 -7.36 -9.81
C ARG A 67 3.33 -6.90 -8.60
N LEU A 68 3.78 -7.85 -7.79
CA LEU A 68 4.71 -7.60 -6.69
C LEU A 68 6.01 -6.95 -7.19
N ARG A 69 6.59 -7.49 -8.27
CA ARG A 69 7.82 -6.91 -8.85
C ARG A 69 7.61 -5.48 -9.34
N GLN A 70 6.51 -5.24 -10.07
CA GLN A 70 6.14 -3.89 -10.52
C GLN A 70 5.95 -2.92 -9.35
N TYR A 71 5.33 -3.39 -8.25
CA TYR A 71 5.15 -2.61 -7.03
C TYR A 71 6.49 -2.23 -6.39
N LEU A 72 7.41 -3.18 -6.27
CA LEU A 72 8.74 -2.95 -5.69
C LEU A 72 9.58 -2.00 -6.54
N ASP A 73 9.59 -2.18 -7.86
CA ASP A 73 10.33 -1.31 -8.78
C ASP A 73 9.80 0.14 -8.72
N ASP A 74 8.48 0.32 -8.66
CA ASP A 74 7.86 1.64 -8.56
C ASP A 74 8.13 2.30 -7.20
N ASN A 75 8.11 1.54 -6.11
CA ASN A 75 8.48 2.05 -4.78
C ASN A 75 9.96 2.49 -4.74
N ALA A 76 10.86 1.65 -5.24
CA ALA A 76 12.29 1.98 -5.32
C ALA A 76 12.56 3.24 -6.16
N ARG A 77 11.88 3.38 -7.30
CA ARG A 77 11.97 4.58 -8.14
C ARG A 77 11.52 5.83 -7.39
N ARG A 78 10.41 5.75 -6.65
CA ARG A 78 9.88 6.89 -5.87
C ARG A 78 10.80 7.27 -4.72
N ARG A 79 11.39 6.30 -4.01
CA ARG A 79 12.40 6.55 -2.97
C ARG A 79 13.61 7.30 -3.52
N LYS A 80 14.14 6.86 -4.66
CA LYS A 80 15.26 7.54 -5.32
C LYS A 80 14.94 8.99 -5.71
N ILE A 81 13.72 9.26 -6.19
CA ILE A 81 13.30 10.63 -6.51
C ILE A 81 13.19 11.49 -5.25
N ALA A 82 12.64 10.94 -4.16
CA ALA A 82 12.58 11.64 -2.89
C ALA A 82 13.98 11.99 -2.36
N GLU A 83 14.93 11.04 -2.46
CA GLU A 83 16.32 11.23 -2.01
C GLU A 83 17.02 12.36 -2.76
N ILE A 84 16.88 12.39 -4.09
CA ILE A 84 17.43 13.48 -4.91
C ILE A 84 16.88 14.84 -4.48
N ARG A 85 15.57 14.92 -4.23
CA ARG A 85 14.91 16.18 -3.82
C ARG A 85 15.31 16.63 -2.42
N GLU A 86 15.56 15.69 -1.51
CA GLU A 86 16.04 15.98 -0.17
C GLU A 86 17.46 16.55 -0.24
N LEU A 87 18.35 15.92 -1.00
CA LEU A 87 19.71 16.40 -1.25
C LEU A 87 19.72 17.81 -1.86
N GLU A 88 18.91 18.06 -2.89
CA GLU A 88 18.77 19.38 -3.51
C GLU A 88 18.29 20.45 -2.51
N ALA A 89 17.36 20.08 -1.62
CA ALA A 89 16.85 20.99 -0.60
C ALA A 89 17.91 21.32 0.47
N GLU A 90 18.70 20.33 0.89
CA GLU A 90 19.81 20.54 1.82
C GLU A 90 20.89 21.45 1.23
N ASP A 91 21.28 21.22 -0.03
CA ASP A 91 22.31 22.03 -0.69
C ASP A 91 21.85 23.48 -0.86
N ALA A 92 20.59 23.71 -1.21
CA ALA A 92 20.00 25.06 -1.24
C ALA A 92 20.05 25.73 0.14
N GLN A 93 19.74 25.02 1.22
CA GLN A 93 19.83 25.54 2.58
C GLN A 93 21.27 25.81 3.02
N ARG A 94 22.24 24.98 2.62
CA ARG A 94 23.66 25.22 2.89
C ARG A 94 24.16 26.46 2.14
N ALA A 95 23.79 26.62 0.88
CA ALA A 95 24.13 27.80 0.08
C ALA A 95 23.57 29.09 0.71
N TYR A 96 22.30 29.08 1.13
CA TYR A 96 21.68 30.19 1.84
C TYR A 96 22.43 30.56 3.13
N ARG A 97 22.76 29.57 3.96
CA ARG A 97 23.50 29.79 5.22
C ARG A 97 24.89 30.41 4.98
N ARG A 98 25.60 29.98 3.94
CA ARG A 98 26.91 30.55 3.58
C ARG A 98 26.81 31.99 3.08
N ALA A 99 25.73 32.35 2.40
CA ALA A 99 25.54 33.71 1.87
C ALA A 99 25.14 34.72 2.94
N HIS A 100 24.78 34.28 4.16
CA HIS A 100 24.29 35.12 5.25
C HIS A 100 25.12 34.97 6.54
N GLN A 101 26.28 34.33 6.44
CA GLN A 101 27.36 34.36 7.43
C GLN A 101 28.41 35.38 6.99
#